data_AF-A0A1V6CLV3-F1
#
_entry.id   AF-A0A1V6CLV3-F1
#
_cell.length_a   1.000
_cell.length_b   1.000
_cell.length_c   1.000
_cell.angle_alpha   90.00
_cell.angle_beta   90.00
_cell.angle_gamma   90.00
#
_symmetry.space_group_name_H-M   'P 1'
#
loop_
_entity.id
_entity.type
_entity.pdbx_description
1 polymer ?
#
loop_
_entity_poly.entity_id
_entity_poly.type
_entity_poly.pdbx_seq_one_letter_code
_entity_poly.pdbx_strand_id
1 'polypeptide(L)'
;MNIDFQLSDQDIDSIVDKLEKRLRHLLSKQSYTSDNEYLDVKSLSEYLHVSKSWVYERTHLNEIPFIKLPSQQGKRSNGTTSGKVLFKRSAIDAWLERNSVPEISQSKNGLNLLKGGKAS
;
A
#
# COMPACT_ATOMS: atom_id res chain seq x y z
N MET A 1 -28.71 -29.35 -23.74
CA MET A 1 -29.29 -28.00 -23.64
C MET A 1 -28.16 -27.10 -23.17
N ASN A 2 -27.52 -26.36 -24.07
CA ASN A 2 -26.49 -25.38 -23.69
C ASN A 2 -27.21 -24.09 -23.35
N ILE A 3 -27.03 -23.59 -22.13
CA ILE A 3 -27.49 -22.27 -21.72
C ILE A 3 -26.25 -21.40 -21.72
N ASP A 4 -26.06 -20.64 -22.80
CA ASP A 4 -25.01 -19.64 -22.88
C ASP A 4 -25.48 -18.41 -22.08
N PHE A 5 -24.85 -18.19 -20.92
CA PHE A 5 -25.04 -16.96 -20.15
C PHE A 5 -24.28 -15.83 -20.85
N GLN A 6 -24.97 -15.06 -21.69
CA GLN A 6 -24.44 -13.80 -22.19
C GLN A 6 -24.80 -12.68 -21.21
N LEU A 7 -23.78 -12.05 -20.64
CA LEU A 7 -23.95 -10.79 -19.92
C LEU A 7 -24.23 -9.70 -20.95
N SER A 8 -25.31 -8.94 -20.73
CA SER A 8 -25.55 -7.74 -21.53
C SER A 8 -24.64 -6.61 -21.09
N ASP A 9 -24.39 -5.64 -21.97
CA ASP A 9 -23.62 -4.43 -21.62
C ASP A 9 -24.25 -3.69 -20.43
N GLN A 10 -25.58 -3.73 -20.32
CA GLN A 10 -26.31 -3.14 -19.20
C GLN A 10 -26.05 -3.85 -17.86
N ASP A 11 -25.83 -5.17 -17.88
CA ASP A 11 -25.46 -5.93 -16.69
C ASP A 11 -24.04 -5.58 -16.24
N ILE A 12 -23.13 -5.41 -17.20
CA ILE A 12 -21.74 -5.01 -16.94
C ILE A 12 -21.71 -3.63 -16.29
N ASP A 13 -22.42 -2.65 -16.85
CA ASP A 13 -22.50 -1.30 -16.30
C ASP A 13 -23.07 -1.30 -14.87
N SER A 14 -24.14 -2.07 -14.63
CA SER A 14 -24.76 -2.21 -13.31
C SER A 14 -23.80 -2.82 -12.27
N ILE A 15 -22.97 -3.78 -12.68
CA ILE A 15 -21.97 -4.39 -11.81
C ILE A 15 -20.86 -3.38 -11.49
N VAL A 16 -20.33 -2.69 -12.50
CA VAL A 16 -19.28 -1.69 -12.35
C VAL A 16 -19.73 -0.56 -11.42
N ASP A 17 -20.94 -0.06 -11.62
CA ASP A 17 -21.50 1.05 -10.84
C ASP A 17 -21.71 0.66 -9.35
N LYS A 18 -22.13 -0.60 -9.09
CA LYS A 18 -22.24 -1.15 -7.73
C LYS A 18 -20.87 -1.35 -7.08
N LEU A 19 -19.88 -1.81 -7.84
CA LEU A 19 -18.51 -1.97 -7.35
C LEU A 19 -17.90 -0.62 -7.01
N GLU A 20 -18.02 0.37 -7.88
CA GLU A 20 -17.51 1.72 -7.67
C GLU A 20 -18.09 2.34 -6.40
N LYS A 21 -19.41 2.25 -6.20
CA LYS A 21 -20.08 2.75 -4.98
C LYS A 21 -19.57 2.06 -3.71
N ARG A 22 -19.36 0.74 -3.75
CA ARG A 22 -18.83 -0.02 -2.60
C ARG A 22 -17.38 0.34 -2.31
N LEU A 23 -16.54 0.43 -3.34
CA LEU A 23 -15.14 0.81 -3.21
C LEU A 23 -14.99 2.24 -2.68
N ARG A 24 -15.75 3.19 -3.22
CA ARG A 24 -15.79 4.57 -2.71
C ARG A 24 -16.16 4.64 -1.22
N HIS A 25 -17.17 3.88 -0.79
CA HIS A 25 -17.56 3.84 0.62
C HIS A 25 -16.48 3.27 1.55
N LEU A 26 -15.76 2.24 1.08
CA LEU A 26 -14.65 1.64 1.83
C LEU A 26 -13.45 2.60 1.91
N LEU A 27 -13.11 3.26 0.81
CA LEU A 27 -12.00 4.21 0.73
C LEU A 27 -12.30 5.52 1.47
N SER A 28 -13.54 6.01 1.48
CA SER A 28 -13.92 7.22 2.21
C SER A 28 -13.82 7.08 3.73
N LYS A 29 -13.93 5.84 4.25
CA LYS A 29 -13.71 5.54 5.67
C LYS A 29 -12.22 5.47 6.02
N GLN A 30 -11.37 5.37 5.02
CA GLN A 30 -9.93 5.29 5.14
C GLN A 30 -9.29 6.68 5.01
N SER A 31 -9.86 7.72 5.63
CA SER A 31 -9.17 9.01 5.74
C SER A 31 -8.06 8.90 6.78
N TYR A 32 -6.93 8.31 6.40
CA TYR A 32 -5.73 8.37 7.23
C TYR A 32 -5.20 9.79 7.21
N THR A 33 -5.45 10.46 8.33
CA THR A 33 -4.94 11.76 8.73
C THR A 33 -3.43 11.89 8.49
N SER A 34 -3.03 13.04 7.95
CA SER A 34 -1.69 13.64 7.92
C SER A 34 -0.47 12.74 7.61
N ASP A 35 0.20 13.02 6.49
CA ASP A 35 1.49 12.43 6.05
C ASP A 35 2.66 12.53 7.06
N ASN A 36 2.48 13.28 8.15
CA ASN A 36 3.46 13.47 9.23
C ASN A 36 3.20 12.58 10.46
N GLU A 37 2.31 11.59 10.36
CA GLU A 37 1.96 10.71 11.48
C GLU A 37 3.05 9.66 11.77
N TYR A 38 3.41 9.52 13.05
CA TYR A 38 4.21 8.41 13.56
C TYR A 38 3.28 7.29 14.01
N LEU A 39 3.43 6.12 13.40
CA LEU A 39 2.66 4.92 13.70
C LEU A 39 3.39 4.11 14.78
N ASP A 40 2.63 3.51 15.69
CA ASP A 40 3.15 2.43 16.53
C ASP A 40 2.96 1.06 15.84
N VAL A 41 3.38 -0.03 16.48
CA VAL A 41 3.27 -1.38 15.91
C VAL A 41 1.82 -1.75 15.57
N LYS A 42 0.85 -1.32 16.39
CA LYS A 42 -0.57 -1.61 16.15
C LYS A 42 -1.06 -0.79 14.96
N SER A 43 -0.82 0.51 14.96
CA SER A 43 -1.23 1.40 13.86
C SER A 43 -0.58 0.98 12.54
N LEU A 44 0.69 0.58 12.55
CA LEU A 44 1.37 0.08 11.35
C LEU A 44 0.79 -1.25 10.85
N SER A 45 0.43 -2.17 11.76
CA SER A 45 -0.21 -3.43 11.37
C SER A 45 -1.56 -3.22 10.69
N GLU A 46 -2.33 -2.26 11.18
CA GLU A 46 -3.61 -1.86 10.59
C GLU A 46 -3.40 -1.15 9.25
N TYR A 47 -2.38 -0.28 9.16
CA TYR A 47 -2.03 0.45 7.94
C TYR A 47 -1.61 -0.47 6.79
N LEU A 48 -0.77 -1.46 7.08
CA LEU A 48 -0.28 -2.43 6.08
C LEU A 48 -1.23 -3.63 5.90
N HIS A 49 -2.29 -3.73 6.70
CA HIS A 49 -3.18 -4.89 6.76
C HIS A 49 -2.44 -6.23 7.03
N VAL A 50 -1.45 -6.22 7.92
CA VAL A 50 -0.64 -7.39 8.29
C VAL A 50 -0.79 -7.73 9.78
N SER A 51 -0.26 -8.88 10.21
CA SER A 51 -0.23 -9.23 11.63
C SER A 51 0.81 -8.41 12.40
N LYS A 52 0.58 -8.18 13.69
CA LYS A 52 1.59 -7.54 14.56
C LYS A 52 2.88 -8.35 14.65
N SER A 53 2.80 -9.69 14.61
CA SER A 53 3.98 -10.58 14.60
C SER A 53 4.87 -10.27 13.41
N TRP A 54 4.26 -10.15 12.23
CA TRP A 54 4.98 -9.78 11.00
C TRP A 54 5.72 -8.45 11.16
N VAL A 55 5.07 -7.44 11.74
CA VAL A 55 5.73 -6.14 12.00
C VAL A 55 6.91 -6.30 12.96
N TYR A 56 6.77 -7.07 14.05
CA TYR A 56 7.87 -7.33 14.98
C TYR A 56 9.04 -8.06 14.32
N GLU A 57 8.76 -9.08 13.53
CA GLU A 57 9.76 -9.86 12.80
C GLU A 57 10.54 -8.97 11.82
N ARG A 58 9.84 -8.23 10.96
CA ARG A 58 10.46 -7.31 9.98
C ARG A 58 11.25 -6.19 10.66
N THR A 59 10.76 -5.70 11.80
CA THR A 59 11.49 -4.72 12.61
C THR A 59 12.76 -5.32 13.21
N HIS A 60 12.70 -6.54 13.72
CA HIS A 60 13.85 -7.24 14.30
C HIS A 60 14.93 -7.52 13.24
N LEU A 61 14.50 -7.85 12.02
CA LEU A 61 15.38 -8.05 10.86
C LEU A 61 15.88 -6.74 10.24
N ASN A 62 15.44 -5.57 10.73
CA ASN A 62 15.72 -4.23 10.17
C ASN A 62 15.33 -4.10 8.68
N GLU A 63 14.32 -4.83 8.23
CA GLU A 63 13.88 -4.80 6.84
C GLU A 63 12.95 -3.62 6.54
N ILE A 64 12.24 -3.12 7.56
CA ILE A 64 11.37 -1.95 7.46
C ILE A 64 11.98 -0.76 8.23
N PRO A 65 11.78 0.49 7.77
CA PRO A 65 12.32 1.67 8.44
C PRO A 65 11.58 1.96 9.76
N PHE A 66 12.33 2.06 10.87
CA PHE A 66 11.77 2.36 12.19
C PHE A 66 12.68 3.34 12.98
N ILE A 67 12.10 3.95 14.00
CA ILE A 67 12.79 4.83 14.95
C ILE A 67 12.60 4.25 16.36
N LYS A 68 13.71 4.06 17.07
CA LYS A 68 13.70 3.70 18.50
C LYS A 68 13.77 4.98 19.32
N LEU A 69 12.68 5.30 20.00
CA LEU A 69 12.62 6.43 20.93
C LEU A 69 13.05 5.95 22.32
N PRO A 70 14.09 6.53 22.94
CA PRO A 70 14.46 6.16 24.30
C PRO A 70 13.32 6.51 25.26
N SER A 71 13.00 5.60 26.18
CA SER A 71 12.04 5.90 27.24
C SER A 71 12.64 6.96 28.17
N GLN A 72 11.96 8.09 28.27
CA GLN A 72 12.28 9.15 29.25
C GLN A 72 11.85 8.75 30.67
N GLN A 73 10.96 7.77 30.82
CA GLN A 73 10.69 7.14 32.11
C GLN A 73 11.87 6.25 32.46
N GLY A 74 12.55 6.62 33.55
CA GLY A 74 13.87 6.18 33.95
C GLY A 74 14.12 4.67 33.91
N LYS A 75 15.41 4.33 33.87
CA LYS A 75 15.92 2.95 33.93
C LYS A 75 15.05 2.11 34.86
N ARG A 76 14.47 1.04 34.30
CA ARG A 76 13.83 -0.01 35.13
C ARG A 76 14.89 -0.53 36.11
N SER A 77 14.47 -1.01 37.28
CA SER A 77 15.39 -1.42 38.37
C SER A 77 16.43 -2.48 37.98
N ASN A 78 16.25 -3.13 36.83
CA ASN A 78 17.18 -4.09 36.22
C ASN A 78 18.16 -3.47 35.19
N GLY A 79 18.20 -2.15 35.03
CA GLY A 79 19.05 -1.47 34.05
C GLY A 79 18.54 -1.50 32.60
N THR A 80 17.42 -2.16 32.31
CA THR A 80 16.87 -2.31 30.95
C THR A 80 16.05 -1.07 30.56
N THR A 81 16.48 -0.37 29.51
CA THR A 81 15.73 0.75 28.90
C THR A 81 14.93 0.23 27.72
N SER A 82 13.64 0.01 27.90
CA SER A 82 12.73 -0.39 26.82
C SER A 82 12.32 0.86 26.02
N GLY A 83 13.03 1.16 24.93
CA GLY A 83 12.63 2.22 24.02
C GLY A 83 11.34 1.87 23.26
N LYS A 84 10.52 2.88 22.93
CA LYS A 84 9.32 2.69 22.09
C LYS A 84 9.74 2.67 20.62
N VAL A 85 9.25 1.71 19.85
CA VAL A 85 9.42 1.67 18.39
C VAL A 85 8.30 2.46 17.73
N LEU A 86 8.67 3.34 16.81
CA LEU A 86 7.76 4.15 16.00
C LEU A 86 8.16 4.05 14.52
N PHE A 87 7.17 4.23 13.65
CA PHE A 87 7.34 4.15 12.20
C PHE A 87 6.81 5.43 11.58
N LYS A 88 7.67 6.15 10.86
CA LYS A 88 7.22 7.33 10.12
C LYS A 88 6.46 6.86 8.88
N ARG A 89 5.20 7.25 8.72
CA ARG A 89 4.36 6.79 7.60
C ARG A 89 5.03 7.01 6.24
N SER A 90 5.51 8.23 5.97
CA SER A 90 6.23 8.54 4.72
C SER A 90 7.48 7.71 4.47
N ALA A 91 8.18 7.26 5.52
CA ALA A 91 9.32 6.36 5.35
C ALA A 91 8.87 4.94 4.97
N ILE A 92 7.75 4.47 5.54
CA ILE A 92 7.12 3.21 5.18
C ILE A 92 6.61 3.26 3.73
N ASP A 93 5.97 4.35 3.32
CA ASP A 93 5.46 4.51 1.95
C ASP A 93 6.61 4.49 0.94
N ALA A 94 7.67 5.27 1.18
CA ALA A 94 8.87 5.25 0.33
C ALA A 94 9.55 3.87 0.31
N TRP A 95 9.47 3.13 1.42
CA TRP A 95 9.96 1.75 1.48
C TRP A 95 9.07 0.79 0.66
N LEU A 96 7.75 0.94 0.73
CA LEU A 96 6.81 0.16 -0.09
C LEU A 96 7.04 0.41 -1.57
N GLU A 97 7.22 1.65 -2.00
CA GLU A 97 7.49 2.01 -3.40
C GLU A 97 8.79 1.36 -3.92
N ARG A 98 9.83 1.30 -3.09
CA ARG A 98 11.13 0.71 -3.47
C ARG A 98 11.11 -0.81 -3.53
N ASN A 99 10.30 -1.46 -2.67
CA ASN A 99 10.23 -2.91 -2.57
C ASN A 99 9.07 -3.52 -3.37
N SER A 100 8.12 -2.70 -3.83
CA SER A 100 7.10 -3.08 -4.81
C SER A 100 7.71 -2.98 -6.21
N VAL A 101 8.41 -4.02 -6.63
CA VAL A 101 9.01 -4.13 -7.98
C VAL A 101 7.91 -4.23 -9.05
N PRO A 102 8.14 -3.70 -10.27
CA PRO A 102 7.67 -2.40 -10.78
C PRO A 102 6.24 -2.41 -11.34
N GLU A 103 5.70 -1.22 -11.66
CA GLU A 103 4.53 -1.06 -12.52
C GLU A 103 4.56 -2.04 -13.70
N ILE A 104 3.48 -2.82 -13.85
CA ILE A 104 3.12 -3.45 -15.12
C ILE A 104 3.16 -2.33 -16.15
N SER A 105 4.20 -2.36 -16.98
CA SER A 105 4.47 -1.43 -18.06
C SER A 105 3.16 -1.00 -18.73
N GLN A 106 2.78 0.27 -18.54
CA GLN A 106 1.86 0.92 -19.45
C GLN A 106 2.44 0.73 -20.85
N SER A 107 1.82 -0.15 -21.65
CA SER A 107 2.09 -0.27 -23.07
C SER A 107 1.71 1.06 -23.73
N LYS A 108 2.66 2.00 -23.71
CA LYS A 108 2.70 3.13 -24.61
C LYS A 108 3.52 2.73 -25.83
N ASN A 109 3.05 1.73 -26.57
CA ASN A 109 3.45 1.57 -27.97
C ASN A 109 2.40 2.21 -28.87
N GLY A 110 2.26 3.52 -28.71
CA GLY A 110 1.91 4.40 -29.82
C GLY A 110 3.17 4.63 -30.65
N LEU A 111 3.54 3.68 -31.51
CA LEU A 111 4.50 3.91 -32.58
C LEU A 111 3.74 4.13 -33.88
N ASN A 112 3.41 5.39 -34.11
CA ASN A 112 3.35 5.97 -35.44
C ASN A 112 4.66 5.62 -36.16
N LEU A 113 4.63 4.83 -37.23
CA LEU A 113 5.67 4.80 -38.27
C LEU A 113 5.27 3.87 -39.43
N LEU A 114 4.26 4.24 -40.22
CA LEU A 114 4.15 3.88 -41.65
C LEU A 114 3.22 4.91 -42.34
N LYS A 115 3.63 6.17 -42.41
CA LYS A 115 3.12 7.14 -43.40
C LYS A 115 4.29 7.78 -44.14
N GLY A 116 4.29 7.60 -45.47
CA GLY A 116 5.20 8.22 -46.44
C GLY A 116 6.49 7.41 -46.64
N GLY A 117 6.94 7.03 -47.84
CA GLY A 117 6.59 7.48 -49.18
C GLY A 117 7.87 7.78 -49.96
N LYS A 118 8.19 6.90 -50.91
CA LYS A 118 8.90 7.10 -52.19
C LYS A 118 10.43 7.27 -52.30
N ALA A 119 10.92 6.56 -53.33
CA ALA A 119 11.90 6.92 -54.36
C ALA A 119 13.41 6.86 -54.07
N SER A 120 14.10 5.90 -54.70
CA SER A 120 14.93 6.14 -55.89
C SER A 120 15.12 4.85 -56.68
#